data_AF-A0A059LEK6-F1
#
_entry.id   AF-A0A059LEK6-F1
#
_cell.length_a   1.000
_cell.length_b   1.000
_cell.length_c   1.000
_cell.angle_alpha   90.00
_cell.angle_beta   90.00
_cell.angle_gamma   90.00
#
_symmetry.space_group_name_H-M   'P 1'
#
loop_
_entity.id
_entity.type
_entity.pdbx_description
1 polymer ?
#
loop_
_entity_poly.entity_id
_entity_poly.type
_entity_poly.pdbx_seq_one_letter_code
_entity_poly.pdbx_strand_id
1 'polypeptide(L)'
;MALEIEATDVIKIILQFLKENSLTESFETLQRECGVSLNAVEDAEAFCRDVTAGRWAKVLRVASGLSLPQAKQEALYEQVFLELVELKETDLARGMLQQPPLGELKASDAARHRRLESLC
;
A
#
# COMPACT_ATOMS: atom_id res chain seq x y z
N MET A 1 9.74 -18.27 30.57
CA MET A 1 9.13 -17.56 29.42
C MET A 1 10.22 -16.69 28.81
N ALA A 2 10.93 -17.20 27.81
CA ALA A 2 11.88 -16.37 27.08
C ALA A 2 11.06 -15.47 26.18
N LEU A 3 11.14 -14.15 26.40
CA LEU A 3 10.63 -13.18 25.44
C LEU A 3 11.51 -13.34 24.19
N GLU A 4 11.06 -14.12 23.20
CA GLU A 4 11.67 -14.11 21.88
C GLU A 4 11.32 -12.75 21.26
N ILE A 5 12.16 -11.76 21.53
CA ILE A 5 12.08 -10.46 20.89
C ILE A 5 12.49 -10.71 19.44
N GLU A 6 11.51 -10.65 18.54
CA GLU A 6 11.79 -10.67 17.12
C GLU A 6 12.71 -9.48 16.78
N ALA A 7 13.86 -9.75 16.15
CA ALA A 7 14.81 -8.72 15.74
C ALA A 7 14.15 -7.63 14.87
N THR A 8 13.10 -7.99 14.14
CA THR A 8 12.23 -7.11 13.36
C THR A 8 11.58 -6.01 14.20
N ASP A 9 11.16 -6.29 15.42
CA ASP A 9 10.50 -5.30 16.27
C ASP A 9 11.49 -4.30 16.87
N VAL A 10 12.71 -4.74 17.18
CA VAL A 10 13.80 -3.83 17.59
C VAL A 10 14.15 -2.86 16.46
N ILE A 11 14.23 -3.36 15.21
CA ILE A 11 14.50 -2.53 14.04
C ILE A 11 13.37 -1.51 13.81
N LYS A 12 12.11 -1.89 13.99
CA LYS A 12 10.97 -0.94 13.92
C LYS A 12 11.07 0.16 14.98
N ILE A 13 11.45 -0.15 16.21
CA ILE A 13 11.64 0.85 17.28
C ILE A 13 12.76 1.83 16.91
N ILE A 14 13.88 1.34 16.36
CA ILE A 14 14.99 2.19 15.90
C ILE A 14 14.54 3.08 14.73
N LEU A 15 13.83 2.52 13.76
CA LEU A 15 13.28 3.28 12.64
C LEU A 15 12.29 4.35 13.11
N GLN A 16 11.45 4.05 14.10
CA GLN A 16 10.56 5.03 14.71
C GLN A 16 11.35 6.16 15.38
N PHE A 17 12.38 5.83 16.16
CA PHE A 17 13.25 6.83 16.79
C PHE A 17 13.92 7.74 15.74
N LEU A 18 14.43 7.18 14.64
CA LEU A 18 15.04 7.97 13.56
C LEU A 18 14.01 8.91 12.91
N LYS A 19 12.78 8.45 12.70
CA LYS A 19 11.69 9.26 12.15
C LYS A 19 11.29 10.42 13.07
N GLU A 20 11.12 10.16 14.38
CA GLU A 20 10.75 11.18 15.38
C GLU A 20 11.84 12.25 15.55
N ASN A 21 13.10 11.88 15.38
CA ASN A 21 14.24 12.81 15.45
C ASN A 21 14.59 13.47 14.10
N SER A 22 13.75 13.31 13.07
CA SER A 22 13.97 13.87 11.72
C SER A 22 15.27 13.41 11.05
N LEU A 23 15.78 12.23 11.40
CA LEU A 23 16.99 11.62 10.83
C LEU A 23 16.64 10.80 9.57
N THR A 24 16.17 11.49 8.52
CA THR A 24 15.64 10.88 7.30
C THR A 24 16.67 10.06 6.52
N GLU A 25 17.91 10.51 6.40
CA GLU A 25 18.97 9.76 5.68
C GLU A 25 19.31 8.43 6.37
N SER A 26 19.42 8.43 7.70
CA SER A 26 19.67 7.23 8.49
C SER A 26 18.45 6.29 8.46
N PHE A 27 17.24 6.85 8.48
CA PHE A 27 15.99 6.09 8.36
C PHE A 27 15.92 5.33 7.03
N GLU A 28 16.15 6.00 5.90
CA GLU A 28 16.13 5.37 4.58
C GLU A 28 17.23 4.32 4.41
N THR A 29 18.42 4.57 4.95
CA THR A 29 19.55 3.64 4.86
C THR A 29 19.27 2.37 5.67
N LEU A 30 18.80 2.51 6.91
CA LEU A 30 18.47 1.37 7.77
C LEU A 30 17.30 0.56 7.20
N GLN A 31 16.28 1.23 6.67
CA GLN A 31 15.15 0.57 6.01
C GLN A 31 15.60 -0.26 4.80
N ARG A 32 16.56 0.26 4.01
CA ARG A 32 17.12 -0.43 2.84
C ARG A 32 17.99 -1.62 3.23
N GLU A 33 18.86 -1.47 4.23
CA GLU A 33 19.79 -2.52 4.68
C GLU A 33 19.07 -3.67 5.39
N CYS A 34 18.09 -3.36 6.24
CA CYS A 34 17.35 -4.39 6.97
C CYS A 34 16.23 -5.02 6.14
N GLY A 35 15.80 -4.38 5.05
CA GLY A 35 14.60 -4.80 4.30
C GLY A 35 13.30 -4.69 5.10
N VAL A 36 13.37 -4.10 6.30
CA VAL A 36 12.23 -3.91 7.20
C VAL A 36 11.69 -2.51 6.95
N SER A 37 10.56 -2.42 6.26
CA SER A 37 9.80 -1.19 6.15
C SER A 37 9.12 -0.90 7.47
N LEU A 38 9.26 0.34 7.95
CA LEU A 38 8.41 0.85 9.02
C LEU A 38 7.00 0.99 8.44
N ASN A 39 6.24 -0.10 8.40
CA ASN A 39 4.80 -0.10 8.09
C ASN A 39 3.99 0.61 9.20
N ALA A 40 4.56 1.60 9.87
CA ALA A 40 3.90 2.47 10.82
C ALA A 40 3.22 3.58 10.04
N VAL A 41 1.92 3.39 9.82
CA VAL A 41 1.04 4.53 9.54
C VAL A 41 0.94 5.34 10.82
N GLU A 42 1.09 6.66 10.74
CA GLU A 42 1.04 7.56 11.90
C GLU A 42 -0.26 7.42 12.71
N ASP A 43 -1.35 7.12 12.02
CA ASP A 43 -2.64 6.78 12.63
C ASP A 43 -3.34 5.75 11.74
N ALA A 44 -3.35 4.49 12.19
CA ALA A 44 -4.04 3.40 11.50
C ALA A 44 -5.55 3.62 11.45
N GLU A 45 -6.15 4.24 12.48
CA GLU A 45 -7.57 4.59 12.46
C GLU A 45 -7.86 5.68 11.45
N ALA A 46 -7.00 6.70 11.33
CA ALA A 46 -7.13 7.72 10.29
C ALA A 46 -7.06 7.11 8.90
N PHE A 47 -6.14 6.16 8.67
CA PHE A 47 -6.05 5.45 7.40
C PHE A 47 -7.29 4.61 7.12
N CYS A 48 -7.80 3.85 8.10
CA CYS A 48 -9.06 3.13 7.96
C CYS A 48 -10.22 4.08 7.64
N ARG A 49 -10.31 5.24 8.33
CA ARG A 49 -11.31 6.28 8.02
C ARG A 49 -11.15 6.84 6.60
N ASP A 50 -9.93 7.01 6.12
CA ASP A 50 -9.65 7.48 4.76
C ASP A 50 -10.09 6.44 3.71
N VAL A 51 -9.86 5.15 3.98
CA VAL A 51 -10.33 4.04 3.14
C VAL A 51 -11.86 3.98 3.12
N THR A 52 -12.51 3.98 4.28
CA THR A 52 -13.99 3.92 4.36
C THR A 52 -14.66 5.16 3.77
N ALA A 53 -13.98 6.31 3.77
CA ALA A 53 -14.50 7.53 3.18
C ALA A 53 -14.18 7.68 1.67
N GLY A 54 -13.55 6.69 1.03
CA GLY A 54 -13.22 6.74 -0.40
C GLY A 54 -12.18 7.81 -0.76
N ARG A 55 -11.32 8.24 0.18
CA ARG A 55 -10.27 9.24 -0.06
C ARG A 55 -9.05 8.61 -0.74
N TRP A 56 -9.25 8.01 -1.91
CA TRP A 56 -8.27 7.17 -2.59
C TRP A 56 -6.94 7.86 -2.90
N ALA A 57 -6.94 9.15 -3.24
CA ALA A 57 -5.68 9.89 -3.46
C ALA A 57 -4.77 9.90 -2.22
N LYS A 58 -5.35 10.02 -1.02
CA LYS A 58 -4.60 9.99 0.23
C LYS A 58 -4.20 8.56 0.59
N VAL A 59 -5.11 7.61 0.42
CA VAL A 59 -4.88 6.18 0.69
C VAL A 59 -3.75 5.63 -0.20
N LEU A 60 -3.76 5.92 -1.50
CA LEU A 60 -2.73 5.47 -2.45
C LEU A 60 -1.36 6.08 -2.13
N ARG A 61 -1.31 7.36 -1.73
CA ARG A 61 -0.07 8.02 -1.30
C ARG A 61 0.52 7.40 -0.03
N VAL A 62 -0.33 7.02 0.92
CA VAL A 62 0.11 6.30 2.12
C VAL A 62 0.55 4.88 1.75
N ALA A 63 -0.24 4.18 0.92
CA ALA A 63 0.04 2.82 0.48
C ALA A 63 1.33 2.69 -0.33
N SER A 64 1.73 3.70 -1.11
CA SER A 64 3.01 3.70 -1.84
C SER A 64 4.24 3.71 -0.92
N GLY A 65 4.10 4.22 0.31
CA GLY A 65 5.16 4.19 1.32
C GLY A 65 5.16 2.91 2.18
N LEU A 66 4.12 2.09 2.06
CA LEU A 66 3.96 0.84 2.81
C LEU A 66 4.39 -0.34 1.95
N SER A 67 5.17 -1.25 2.53
CA SER A 67 5.41 -2.55 1.90
C SER A 67 4.25 -3.48 2.26
N LEU A 68 3.19 -3.38 1.45
CA LEU A 68 2.01 -4.23 1.57
C LEU A 68 2.22 -5.53 0.77
N PRO A 69 1.74 -6.68 1.27
CA PRO A 69 1.70 -7.91 0.48
C PRO A 69 0.95 -7.69 -0.84
N GLN A 70 1.43 -8.30 -1.92
CA GLN A 70 0.88 -8.18 -3.28
C GLN A 70 -0.65 -8.35 -3.31
N ALA A 71 -1.19 -9.40 -2.69
CA ALA A 71 -2.63 -9.65 -2.64
C ALA A 71 -3.45 -8.49 -2.03
N LYS A 72 -2.89 -7.76 -1.06
CA LYS A 72 -3.55 -6.59 -0.46
C LYS A 72 -3.45 -5.36 -1.37
N GLN A 73 -2.33 -5.19 -2.08
CA GLN A 73 -2.18 -4.14 -3.07
C GLN A 73 -3.15 -4.34 -4.23
N GLU A 74 -3.26 -5.56 -4.76
CA GLU A 74 -4.24 -5.91 -5.79
C GLU A 74 -5.67 -5.59 -5.35
N ALA A 75 -6.07 -6.03 -4.15
CA ALA A 75 -7.41 -5.76 -3.62
C ALA A 75 -7.69 -4.26 -3.43
N LEU A 76 -6.71 -3.48 -2.96
CA LEU A 76 -6.84 -2.04 -2.80
C LEU A 76 -7.05 -1.35 -4.16
N TYR A 77 -6.20 -1.66 -5.15
CA TYR A 77 -6.28 -1.05 -6.47
C TYR A 77 -7.57 -1.47 -7.20
N GLU A 78 -8.03 -2.70 -7.02
CA GLU A 78 -9.32 -3.16 -7.55
C GLU A 78 -10.50 -2.39 -6.95
N GLN A 79 -10.52 -2.17 -5.63
CA GLN A 79 -11.58 -1.38 -5.01
C GLN A 79 -11.61 0.06 -5.54
N VAL A 80 -10.44 0.69 -5.66
CA VAL A 80 -10.34 2.06 -6.23
C VAL A 80 -10.84 2.06 -7.68
N PHE A 81 -10.47 1.06 -8.47
CA PHE A 81 -10.93 0.91 -9.84
C PHE A 81 -12.45 0.81 -9.94
N LEU A 82 -13.07 -0.05 -9.12
CA LEU A 82 -14.53 -0.24 -9.12
C LEU A 82 -15.27 1.05 -8.76
N GLU A 83 -14.76 1.81 -7.79
CA GLU A 83 -15.36 3.10 -7.42
C GLU A 83 -15.20 4.17 -8.52
N LEU A 84 -14.06 4.20 -9.23
CA LEU A 84 -13.89 5.08 -10.39
C LEU A 84 -14.85 4.74 -11.53
N VAL A 85 -15.08 3.44 -11.77
CA VAL A 85 -16.09 2.98 -12.75
C VAL A 85 -17.50 3.41 -12.34
N GLU A 86 -17.85 3.28 -11.06
CA GLU A 86 -19.14 3.73 -10.54
C GLU A 86 -19.35 5.24 -10.69
N LEU A 87 -18.28 6.03 -10.48
CA LEU A 87 -18.25 7.48 -10.72
C LEU A 87 -18.23 7.87 -12.21
N LYS A 88 -18.19 6.88 -13.12
CA LYS A 88 -18.08 7.04 -14.58
C LYS A 88 -16.79 7.73 -15.04
N GLU A 89 -15.74 7.68 -14.22
CA GLU A 89 -14.41 8.17 -14.58
C GLU A 89 -13.61 7.08 -15.31
N THR A 90 -14.13 6.61 -16.45
CA THR A 90 -13.59 5.46 -17.20
C THR A 90 -12.16 5.68 -17.69
N ASP A 91 -11.77 6.92 -17.99
CA ASP A 91 -10.41 7.25 -18.43
C ASP A 91 -9.39 7.07 -17.29
N LEU A 92 -9.75 7.48 -16.07
CA LEU A 92 -8.92 7.31 -14.89
C LEU A 92 -8.87 5.84 -14.45
N ALA A 93 -10.01 5.15 -14.50
CA ALA A 93 -10.09 3.71 -14.23
C ALA A 93 -9.19 2.91 -15.20
N ARG A 94 -9.20 3.26 -16.50
CA ARG A 94 -8.32 2.64 -17.49
C ARG A 94 -6.84 2.94 -17.23
N GLY A 95 -6.53 4.15 -16.76
CA GLY A 95 -5.17 4.50 -16.30
C GLY A 95 -4.72 3.65 -15.11
N MET A 96 -5.63 3.31 -14.19
CA MET A 96 -5.31 2.43 -13.05
C MET A 96 -5.00 1.00 -13.45
N LEU A 97 -5.66 0.44 -14.48
CA LEU A 97 -5.37 -0.92 -14.98
C LEU A 97 -3.92 -1.09 -15.45
N GLN A 98 -3.24 0.00 -15.84
CA GLN A 98 -1.84 -0.04 -16.26
C GLN A 98 -0.84 0.05 -15.09
N GLN A 99 -1.32 0.29 -13.86
CA GLN A 99 -0.44 0.35 -12.69
C GLN A 99 0.07 -1.05 -12.32
N PRO A 100 1.29 -1.16 -11.75
CA PRO A 100 1.95 -2.45 -11.49
C PRO A 100 1.08 -3.48 -10.74
N PRO A 101 0.31 -3.13 -9.69
CA PRO A 101 -0.49 -4.11 -8.95
C PRO A 101 -1.55 -4.80 -9.81
N LEU A 102 -2.24 -4.05 -10.68
CA LEU A 102 -3.24 -4.61 -11.59
C LEU A 102 -2.59 -5.22 -12.85
N GLY A 103 -1.46 -4.67 -13.30
CA GLY A 103 -0.68 -5.26 -14.39
C GLY A 103 -0.14 -6.65 -14.03
N GLU A 104 0.31 -6.84 -12.79
CA GLU A 104 0.75 -8.13 -12.26
C GLU A 104 -0.42 -9.09 -12.04
N LEU A 105 -1.60 -8.57 -11.67
CA LEU A 105 -2.83 -9.36 -11.61
C LEU A 105 -3.16 -10.01 -12.97
N LYS A 106 -2.77 -9.41 -14.10
CA LYS A 106 -2.92 -10.03 -15.42
C LYS A 106 -2.10 -11.32 -15.56
N ALA A 107 -0.93 -11.39 -14.95
CA ALA A 107 -0.05 -12.56 -14.97
C ALA A 107 -0.52 -13.63 -13.96
N SER A 108 -0.99 -13.21 -12.79
CA SER A 108 -1.46 -14.11 -11.72
C SER A 108 -2.88 -14.64 -11.95
N ASP A 109 -3.83 -13.76 -12.31
CA ASP A 109 -5.25 -14.08 -12.56
C ASP A 109 -5.81 -13.28 -13.75
N ALA A 110 -5.52 -13.77 -14.96
CA ALA A 110 -5.99 -13.20 -16.21
C ALA A 110 -7.53 -13.17 -16.35
N ALA A 111 -8.27 -13.99 -15.60
CA ALA A 111 -9.73 -14.01 -15.65
C ALA A 111 -10.31 -12.84 -14.86
N ARG A 112 -9.75 -12.55 -13.68
CA ARG A 112 -10.11 -11.39 -12.86
C ARG A 112 -9.77 -10.08 -13.58
N HIS A 113 -8.59 -9.99 -14.18
CA HIS A 113 -8.20 -8.82 -14.97
C HIS A 113 -9.15 -8.55 -16.15
N ARG A 114 -9.53 -9.58 -16.91
CA ARG A 114 -10.49 -9.44 -18.02
C ARG A 114 -11.87 -8.97 -17.57
N ARG A 115 -12.31 -9.36 -16.36
CA ARG A 115 -13.57 -8.85 -15.80
C ARG A 115 -13.48 -7.36 -15.53
N LEU A 116 -12.38 -6.88 -14.96
CA LEU A 116 -12.16 -5.46 -14.73
C LEU A 116 -12.11 -4.69 -16.05
N GLU A 117 -11.39 -5.20 -17.07
CA GLU A 117 -11.38 -4.60 -18.40
C GLU A 117 -12.78 -4.49 -19.04
N SER A 118 -13.68 -5.45 -18.79
CA SER A 118 -15.05 -5.43 -19.33
C SER A 118 -15.97 -4.38 -18.71
N LEU A 119 -15.54 -3.74 -17.62
CA LEU A 119 -16.33 -2.74 -16.89
C LEU A 119 -16.03 -1.29 -17.33
N CYS A 120 -15.01 -1.08 -18.17
CA CYS A 120 -14.59 0.23 -18.71
C CYS A 120 -14.72 0.32 -20.24
#